data_AF-A0A7D9H966-F1
#
_entry.id   AF-A0A7D9H966-F1
#
_cell.length_a   1.000
_cell.length_b   1.000
_cell.length_c   1.000
_cell.angle_alpha   90.00
_cell.angle_beta   90.00
_cell.angle_gamma   90.00
#
_symmetry.space_group_name_H-M   'P 1'
#
loop_
_entity.id
_entity.type
_entity.pdbx_description
1 polymer ?
#
loop_
_entity_poly.entity_id
_entity_poly.type
_entity_poly.pdbx_seq_one_letter_code
_entity_poly.pdbx_strand_id
1 'polypeptide(L)' 'MAAKIVNLADPDEAETLCATVEDAEKALAAMVERFKLQGYRIAEQHLADADYPQYAIYDHADAWIGTYTIIL' A
#
# COMPACT_ATOMS: atom_id res chain seq x y z
N MET A 1 14.46 -13.02 3.34
CA MET A 1 13.00 -13.22 3.54
C MET A 1 12.31 -12.41 2.46
N ALA A 2 11.46 -13.03 1.66
CA ALA A 2 10.71 -12.32 0.62
C ALA A 2 9.55 -11.57 1.27
N ALA A 3 9.07 -10.49 0.63
CA ALA A 3 7.93 -9.71 1.09
C ALA A 3 7.06 -9.34 -0.11
N LYS A 4 5.79 -9.02 0.12
CA LYS A 4 4.88 -8.58 -0.94
C LYS A 4 4.05 -7.39 -0.52
N ILE A 5 3.79 -6.48 -1.46
CA ILE A 5 2.80 -5.42 -1.31
C ILE A 5 1.48 -5.97 -1.85
N VAL A 6 0.41 -5.88 -1.08
CA VAL A 6 -0.92 -6.35 -1.49
C VAL A 6 -1.96 -5.25 -1.43
N ASN A 7 -2.88 -5.22 -2.38
CA ASN A 7 -4.14 -4.48 -2.26
C ASN A 7 -5.17 -5.36 -1.54
N LEU A 8 -5.54 -5.00 -0.32
CA LEU A 8 -6.51 -5.76 0.48
C LEU A 8 -7.97 -5.53 0.06
N ALA A 9 -8.22 -4.52 -0.77
CA ALA A 9 -9.55 -4.18 -1.28
C ALA A 9 -9.96 -5.02 -2.50
N ASP A 10 -8.97 -5.49 -3.27
CA ASP A 10 -9.17 -6.21 -4.52
C ASP A 10 -8.09 -7.30 -4.62
N PRO A 11 -8.38 -8.55 -4.21
CA PRO A 11 -7.39 -9.62 -4.22
C PRO A 11 -7.02 -10.09 -5.65
N ASP A 12 -7.78 -9.71 -6.68
CA ASP A 12 -7.55 -10.11 -8.07
C ASP A 12 -6.61 -9.11 -8.79
N GLU A 13 -6.59 -7.83 -8.37
CA GLU A 13 -5.62 -6.81 -8.80
C GLU A 13 -4.84 -6.24 -7.60
N ALA A 14 -3.74 -6.88 -7.20
CA ALA A 14 -3.14 -6.51 -5.91
C ALA A 14 -1.66 -6.70 -5.64
N GLU A 15 -0.96 -7.64 -6.24
CA GLU A 15 0.26 -8.16 -5.59
C GLU A 15 1.54 -7.80 -6.33
N THR A 16 2.45 -7.11 -5.63
CA THR A 16 3.82 -6.87 -6.09
C THR A 16 4.78 -7.65 -5.20
N LEU A 17 5.50 -8.62 -5.78
CA LEU A 17 6.51 -9.40 -5.09
C LEU A 17 7.82 -8.62 -5.00
N CYS A 18 8.44 -8.61 -3.81
CA CYS A 18 9.71 -7.96 -3.53
C CYS A 18 10.72 -8.99 -3.00
N ALA A 19 11.98 -8.86 -3.42
CA ALA A 19 13.04 -9.80 -3.05
C ALA A 19 13.39 -9.72 -1.56
N THR A 20 13.28 -8.52 -0.98
CA THR A 20 13.54 -8.24 0.43
C THR A 20 12.44 -7.36 1.02
N VAL A 21 12.37 -7.35 2.36
CA VAL A 21 11.50 -6.44 3.13
C VAL A 21 11.83 -4.97 2.84
N GLU A 22 13.12 -4.62 2.82
CA GLU A 22 13.58 -3.26 2.55
C GLU A 22 13.16 -2.79 1.15
N ASP A 23 13.17 -3.69 0.16
CA ASP A 23 12.66 -3.38 -1.18
C ASP A 23 11.14 -3.14 -1.18
N ALA A 24 10.39 -3.93 -0.39
CA ALA A 24 8.94 -3.75 -0.25
C ALA A 24 8.59 -2.41 0.43
N GLU A 25 9.34 -2.02 1.47
CA GLU A 25 9.17 -0.74 2.14
C GLU A 25 9.44 0.44 1.19
N LYS A 26 10.55 0.38 0.43
CA LYS A 26 10.88 1.40 -0.58
C LYS A 26 9.85 1.46 -1.69
N ALA A 27 9.39 0.32 -2.18
CA ALA A 27 8.40 0.24 -3.24
C ALA A 27 7.03 0.77 -2.77
N LEU A 28 6.61 0.45 -1.55
CA LEU A 28 5.37 0.96 -0.96
C LEU A 28 5.45 2.48 -0.77
N ALA A 29 6.55 2.99 -0.22
CA ALA A 29 6.76 4.43 -0.06
C ALA A 29 6.72 5.18 -1.41
N ALA A 30 7.42 4.65 -2.43
CA ALA A 30 7.42 5.23 -3.77
C ALA A 30 6.02 5.22 -4.42
N MET A 31 5.24 4.16 -4.21
CA MET A 31 3.87 4.07 -4.72
C MET A 31 2.95 5.10 -4.03
N VAL A 32 3.01 5.19 -2.70
CA VAL A 32 2.27 6.18 -1.91
C VAL A 32 2.63 7.60 -2.35
N GLU A 33 3.91 7.91 -2.52
CA GLU A 33 4.36 9.23 -3.01
C GLU A 33 3.84 9.51 -4.42
N ARG A 34 3.90 8.54 -5.33
CA ARG A 34 3.39 8.66 -6.69
C ARG A 34 1.88 8.95 -6.72
N PHE A 35 1.09 8.35 -5.85
CA PHE A 35 -0.35 8.65 -5.75
C PHE A 35 -0.60 10.05 -5.18
N LYS A 36 0.16 10.47 -4.16
CA LYS A 36 0.09 11.85 -3.63
C LYS A 36 0.38 12.89 -4.72
N LEU A 37 1.43 12.67 -5.52
CA LEU A 37 1.82 13.58 -6.61
C LEU A 37 0.76 13.66 -7.72
N GLN A 38 0.00 12.59 -7.94
CA GLN A 38 -1.13 12.58 -8.87
C GLN A 38 -2.38 13.26 -8.30
N GLY A 39 -2.39 13.67 -7.02
CA GLY A 39 -3.52 14.33 -6.37
C GLY A 39 -4.53 13.37 -5.72
N TYR A 40 -4.15 12.10 -5.52
CA TYR A 40 -4.95 11.16 -4.73
C TYR A 40 -4.77 11.46 -3.24
N ARG A 41 -5.84 11.27 -2.47
CA ARG A 41 -5.77 11.36 -1.02
C ARG A 41 -5.34 10.02 -0.45
N ILE A 42 -4.44 10.04 0.53
CA ILE A 42 -3.94 8.83 1.19
C ILE A 42 -4.06 8.98 2.70
N ALA A 43 -4.60 7.95 3.36
CA ALA A 43 -4.66 7.85 4.81
C ALA A 43 -3.83 6.65 5.27
N GLU A 44 -2.83 6.92 6.11
CA GLU A 44 -2.06 5.89 6.78
C GLU A 44 -2.83 5.38 8.01
N GLN A 45 -2.90 4.06 8.17
CA GLN A 45 -3.62 3.37 9.22
C GLN A 45 -2.66 2.38 9.90
N HIS A 46 -2.55 2.48 11.23
CA HIS A 46 -1.79 1.52 12.03
C HIS A 46 -2.78 0.57 12.69
N LEU A 47 -2.79 -0.69 12.24
CA LEU A 47 -3.59 -1.75 12.85
C LEU A 47 -2.80 -2.33 14.03
N ALA A 48 -3.49 -2.61 15.15
CA ALA A 48 -2.85 -3.06 16.39
C ALA A 48 -2.04 -4.36 16.24
N ASP A 49 -2.42 -5.21 15.29
CA ASP A 49 -1.82 -6.53 15.05
C ASP A 49 -1.03 -6.61 13.73
N ALA A 50 -0.78 -5.48 13.06
CA ALA A 50 -0.02 -5.46 11.81
C ALA A 50 1.42 -4.98 12.04
N ASP A 51 2.39 -5.75 11.52
CA ASP A 51 3.81 -5.37 11.54
C ASP A 51 4.11 -4.14 10.67
N TYR A 52 3.26 -3.87 9.68
CA TYR A 52 3.42 -2.78 8.73
C TYR A 52 2.18 -1.89 8.67
N PRO A 53 2.35 -0.57 8.43
CA PRO A 53 1.23 0.32 8.23
C PRO A 53 0.45 -0.05 6.96
N GLN A 54 -0.82 0.30 7.00
CA GLN A 54 -1.76 0.13 5.89
C GLN A 54 -2.06 1.50 5.29
N TYR A 55 -2.04 1.63 3.97
CA TYR A 55 -2.31 2.87 3.26
C TYR A 55 -3.62 2.78 2.49
N ALA A 56 -4.66 3.47 2.95
CA ALA A 56 -5.92 3.61 2.23
C ALA A 56 -5.81 4.73 1.19
N ILE A 57 -6.13 4.44 -0.06
CA ILE A 57 -6.07 5.38 -1.19
C ILE A 57 -7.49 5.77 -1.59
N TYR A 58 -7.69 7.06 -1.78
CA TYR A 58 -8.94 7.67 -2.21
C TYR A 58 -8.70 8.45 -3.50
N ASP A 59 -9.64 8.37 -4.42
CA ASP A 59 -9.61 9.13 -5.67
C ASP A 59 -9.91 10.62 -5.46
N HIS A 60 -9.99 11.37 -6.56
CA HIS A 60 -10.26 12.81 -6.53
C HIS A 60 -11.67 13.18 -6.06
N ALA A 61 -12.61 12.22 -6.01
CA ALA A 61 -13.96 12.39 -5.48
C ALA A 61 -14.04 11.97 -4.00
N ASP A 62 -12.91 11.75 -3.32
CA ASP A 62 -12.80 11.16 -1.98
C ASP A 62 -13.42 9.74 -1.91
N ALA A 63 -13.61 9.06 -3.03
CA ALA A 63 -14.07 7.68 -3.05
C ALA A 63 -12.88 6.74 -2.78
N TRP A 64 -13.06 5.80 -1.85
CA TRP A 64 -12.05 4.80 -1.54
C TRP A 64 -11.87 3.84 -2.71
N ILE A 65 -10.62 3.65 -3.16
CA ILE A 65 -10.28 2.82 -4.32
C ILE A 65 -9.39 1.63 -4.00
N GLY A 66 -8.75 1.61 -2.83
CA GLY A 66 -7.84 0.51 -2.51
C GLY A 66 -7.11 0.69 -1.21
N THR A 67 -6.43 -0.35 -0.78
CA THR A 67 -5.65 -0.32 0.45
C THR A 67 -4.42 -1.20 0.37
N TYR A 68 -3.24 -0.61 0.58
CA TYR A 68 -1.96 -1.27 0.36
C TYR A 68 -1.19 -1.49 1.67
N THR A 69 -0.60 -2.68 1.84
CA THR A 69 0.27 -3.01 2.98
C THR A 69 1.31 -4.07 2.60
N ILE A 70 2.31 -4.30 3.46
CA ILE A 70 3.34 -5.33 3.28
C ILE A 70 2.93 -6.60 4.04
N ILE A 71 3.08 -7.75 3.38
CA ILE A 71 2.92 -9.09 3.98
C ILE A 71 4.24 -9.86 3.81
N LEU A 72 4.64 -10.57 4.86
CA LEU A 72 5.85 -11.39 4.95
C LEU A 72 5.58 -12.88 4.73
#